data_AF-E6QJL3-F1
#
_entry.id   AF-E6QJL3-F1
#
_cell.length_a   1.000
_cell.length_b   1.000
_cell.length_c   1.000
_cell.angle_alpha   90.00
_cell.angle_beta   90.00
_cell.angle_gamma   90.00
#
_symmetry.space_group_name_H-M   'P 1'
#
loop_
_entity.id
_entity.type
_entity.pdbx_description
1 polymer ?
#
loop_
_entity_poly.entity_id
_entity_poly.type
_entity_poly.pdbx_seq_one_letter_code
_entity_poly.pdbx_strand_id
1 'polypeptide(L)'
;MGATYGLSWTSCETLDQLRALATQRGLDQRVFLNRNGQPITRFGIHTMVERHAARACVQAPSMRTKQVSPHVIRHSTATHLLRAGVDINTVRAWLGHVSLTTTNIYAETDLETKTRALATCAPPTAEGMATKHWRQQPDLMAFLHGL
;
A
#
# COMPACT_ATOMS: atom_id res chain seq x y z
N MET A 1 4.29 -8.17 28.58
CA MET A 1 5.13 -8.99 27.68
C MET A 1 4.35 -9.15 26.37
N GLY A 2 4.42 -8.15 25.50
CA GLY A 2 3.64 -8.08 24.26
C GLY A 2 4.48 -7.33 23.24
N ALA A 3 4.75 -7.98 22.11
CA ALA A 3 5.79 -7.63 21.17
C ALA A 3 5.71 -6.17 20.70
N THR A 4 6.76 -5.40 21.01
CA THR A 4 7.09 -4.17 20.30
C THR A 4 7.51 -4.55 18.89
N TYR A 5 6.59 -4.48 17.93
CA TYR A 5 6.90 -4.57 16.52
C TYR A 5 7.75 -3.35 16.15
N GLY A 6 9.07 -3.52 16.25
CA GLY A 6 10.07 -2.53 15.88
C GLY A 6 10.01 -2.27 14.38
N LEU A 7 9.21 -1.29 13.98
CA LEU A 7 9.26 -0.71 12.64
C LEU A 7 10.47 0.22 12.55
N SER A 8 11.67 -0.33 12.41
CA SER A 8 12.92 0.42 12.16
C SER A 8 13.06 0.85 10.68
N TRP A 9 11.95 1.17 10.00
CA TRP A 9 11.92 1.32 8.53
C TRP A 9 12.00 2.75 8.02
N THR A 10 11.96 3.76 8.89
CA THR A 10 12.66 4.99 8.52
C THR A 10 14.13 4.68 8.66
N SER A 11 14.79 4.25 7.57
CA SER A 11 16.25 4.28 7.47
C SER A 11 16.69 5.57 8.14
N CYS A 12 17.41 5.51 9.26
CA CYS A 12 17.75 6.68 10.06
C CYS A 12 18.28 7.80 9.15
N GLU A 13 19.03 7.40 8.12
CA GLU A 13 19.48 8.22 7.01
C GLU A 13 18.41 9.12 6.36
N THR A 14 17.24 8.61 5.95
CA THR A 14 16.20 9.45 5.33
C THR A 14 15.61 10.44 6.32
N LEU A 15 15.39 10.01 7.57
CA LEU A 15 14.91 10.89 8.62
C LEU A 15 15.94 11.97 8.96
N ASP A 16 17.22 11.62 8.99
CA ASP A 16 18.32 12.54 9.25
C ASP A 16 18.47 13.57 8.13
N GLN A 17 18.32 13.15 6.86
CA GLN A 17 18.29 14.05 5.71
C GLN A 17 17.09 15.01 5.77
N LEU A 18 15.89 14.50 6.09
CA LEU A 18 14.70 15.35 6.23
C LEU A 18 14.80 16.31 7.41
N ARG A 19 15.36 15.85 8.54
CA ARG A 19 15.66 16.71 9.69
C ARG A 19 16.62 17.80 9.28
N ALA A 20 17.76 17.47 8.67
CA ALA A 20 18.72 18.47 8.21
C ALA A 20 18.09 19.56 7.31
N LEU A 21 17.12 19.19 6.45
CA LEU A 21 16.38 20.14 5.62
C LEU A 21 15.37 21.00 6.39
N ALA A 22 14.89 20.53 7.54
CA ALA A 22 13.84 21.13 8.35
C ALA A 22 14.34 21.87 9.62
N THR A 23 15.52 21.53 10.16
CA THR A 23 16.02 21.97 11.48
C THR A 23 16.11 23.50 11.67
N GLN A 24 16.02 24.29 10.60
CA GLN A 24 16.11 25.76 10.65
C GLN A 24 14.91 26.47 9.99
N ARG A 25 13.80 25.77 9.77
CA ARG A 25 12.62 26.31 9.07
C ARG A 25 11.44 26.47 10.01
N GLY A 26 10.76 27.62 9.93
CA GLY A 26 9.45 27.81 10.57
C GLY A 26 8.36 26.96 9.92
N LEU A 27 7.24 26.72 10.62
CA LEU A 27 6.13 25.87 10.14
C LEU A 27 5.55 26.32 8.79
N ASP A 28 5.64 27.62 8.48
CA ASP A 28 5.11 28.23 7.25
C ASP A 28 6.08 28.14 6.07
N GLN A 29 7.32 27.70 6.30
CA GLN A 29 8.35 27.64 5.27
C GLN A 29 8.32 26.30 4.54
N ARG A 30 8.41 26.37 3.21
CA ARG A 30 8.46 25.18 2.36
C ARG A 30 9.81 24.47 2.56
N VAL A 31 9.78 23.16 2.77
CA VAL A 31 10.98 22.32 2.99
C VAL A 31 11.76 22.10 1.69
N PHE A 32 11.04 21.81 0.60
CA PHE A 32 11.66 21.51 -0.70
C PHE A 32 11.73 22.75 -1.58
N LEU A 33 12.94 23.23 -1.83
CA LEU A 33 13.22 24.38 -2.68
C LEU A 33 13.96 23.98 -3.96
N ASN A 34 13.81 24.80 -5.00
CA ASN A 34 14.60 24.72 -6.21
C ASN A 34 15.94 25.45 -6.03
N ARG A 35 16.80 25.42 -7.07
CA ARG A 35 18.12 26.09 -7.06
C ARG A 35 18.05 27.61 -6.85
N ASN A 36 16.90 28.22 -7.11
CA ASN A 36 16.64 29.66 -6.99
C ASN A 36 16.04 30.01 -5.62
N GLY A 37 15.93 29.05 -4.68
CA GLY A 37 15.32 29.26 -3.36
C GLY A 37 13.80 29.32 -3.34
N GLN A 38 13.12 29.03 -4.46
CA GLN A 38 11.66 29.01 -4.54
C GLN A 38 11.10 27.60 -4.28
N PRO A 39 9.82 27.46 -3.87
CA PRO A 39 9.21 26.15 -3.68
C PRO A 39 9.29 25.30 -4.95
N ILE A 40 9.70 24.03 -4.79
CA ILE A 40 9.76 23.14 -5.95
C ILE A 40 8.36 22.79 -6.45
N THR A 41 8.19 22.73 -7.76
CA THR A 41 6.93 22.35 -8.40
C THR A 41 6.86 20.84 -8.60
N ARG A 42 5.64 20.31 -8.82
CA ARG A 42 5.42 18.90 -9.17
C ARG A 42 6.27 18.43 -10.36
N PHE A 43 6.42 19.30 -11.36
CA PHE A 43 7.22 19.03 -12.55
C PHE A 43 8.71 19.02 -12.22
N GLY A 44 9.15 19.94 -11.35
CA GLY A 44 10.54 19.95 -10.86
C GLY A 44 10.92 18.66 -10.14
N ILE A 45 10.01 18.11 -9.32
CA ILE A 45 10.20 16.81 -8.67
C ILE A 45 10.27 15.69 -9.71
N HIS A 46 9.38 15.68 -10.70
CA HIS A 46 9.40 14.68 -11.77
C HIS A 46 10.74 14.66 -12.51
N THR A 47 11.19 15.81 -12.99
CA THR A 47 12.47 15.95 -13.70
C THR A 47 13.66 15.57 -12.82
N MET A 48 13.59 15.86 -11.51
CA MET A 48 14.62 15.46 -10.56
C MET A 48 14.69 13.94 -10.44
N VAL A 49 13.55 13.27 -10.27
CA VAL A 49 13.45 11.80 -10.22
C VAL A 49 13.99 11.17 -11.50
N GLU A 50 13.58 11.65 -12.67
CA GLU A 50 14.07 11.15 -13.96
C GLU A 50 15.59 11.29 -14.10
N ARG A 51 16.14 12.44 -13.70
CA ARG A 51 17.58 12.67 -13.73
C ARG A 51 18.34 11.71 -12.83
N HIS A 52 17.84 11.50 -11.61
CA HIS A 52 18.46 10.55 -10.67
C HIS A 52 18.33 9.11 -11.14
N ALA A 53 17.19 8.74 -11.73
CA ALA A 53 16.99 7.43 -12.33
C ALA A 53 17.99 7.19 -13.47
N ALA A 54 18.18 8.17 -14.37
CA ALA A 54 19.16 8.08 -15.45
C ALA A 54 20.59 7.89 -14.94
N ARG A 55 20.98 8.59 -13.85
CA ARG A 55 22.29 8.40 -13.21
C ARG A 55 22.42 7.01 -12.58
N ALA A 56 21.38 6.53 -11.91
CA ALA A 56 21.37 5.22 -11.29
C ALA A 56 21.41 4.08 -12.33
N CYS A 57 20.88 4.28 -13.54
CA CYS A 57 21.01 3.32 -14.65
C CYS A 57 22.47 3.04 -15.04
N VAL A 58 23.40 3.97 -14.78
CA VAL A 58 24.84 3.75 -15.01
C VAL A 58 25.40 2.69 -14.06
N GLN A 59 24.91 2.67 -12.81
CA GLN A 59 25.34 1.71 -11.79
C GLN A 59 24.54 0.40 -11.86
N ALA A 60 23.29 0.46 -12.31
CA ALA A 60 22.39 -0.68 -12.43
C ALA A 60 21.79 -0.75 -13.85
N PRO A 61 22.43 -1.47 -14.80
CA PRO A 61 21.98 -1.57 -16.18
C PRO A 61 20.56 -2.14 -16.34
N SER A 62 20.13 -2.98 -15.38
CA SER A 62 18.79 -3.57 -15.32
C SER A 62 17.66 -2.55 -15.16
N MET A 63 17.96 -1.31 -14.76
CA MET A 63 16.96 -0.24 -14.67
C MET A 63 16.72 0.49 -15.98
N ARG A 64 17.58 0.30 -16.99
CA ARG A 64 17.48 1.02 -18.27
C ARG A 64 16.16 0.77 -19.02
N THR A 65 15.52 -0.38 -18.75
CA THR A 65 14.22 -0.76 -19.34
C THR A 65 13.02 -0.31 -18.48
N LYS A 66 13.25 0.22 -17.28
CA LYS A 66 12.19 0.61 -16.33
C LYS A 66 11.95 2.11 -16.38
N GLN A 67 10.68 2.51 -16.47
CA GLN A 67 10.29 3.91 -16.32
C GLN A 67 10.14 4.24 -14.83
N VAL A 68 11.02 5.10 -14.31
CA VAL A 68 11.00 5.53 -12.91
C VAL A 68 10.39 6.93 -12.83
N SER A 69 9.24 7.04 -12.17
CA SER A 69 8.55 8.30 -11.91
C SER A 69 8.12 8.36 -10.44
N PRO A 70 7.76 9.55 -9.91
CA PRO A 70 7.26 9.68 -8.53
C PRO A 70 6.07 8.75 -8.24
N HIS A 71 5.17 8.54 -9.21
CA HIS A 71 4.04 7.63 -9.07
C HIS A 71 4.46 6.17 -8.98
N VAL A 72 5.45 5.74 -9.78
CA VAL A 72 5.99 4.37 -9.75
C VAL A 72 6.71 4.08 -8.44
N ILE A 73 7.45 5.05 -7.90
CA ILE A 73 8.11 4.95 -6.60
C ILE A 73 7.07 4.78 -5.49
N ARG A 74 6.01 5.60 -5.51
CA ARG A 74 4.91 5.50 -4.54
C ARG A 74 4.21 4.14 -4.62
N HIS A 75 3.92 3.65 -5.83
CA HIS A 75 3.28 2.35 -6.00
C HIS A 75 4.17 1.20 -5.52
N SER A 76 5.45 1.23 -5.88
CA SER A 76 6.42 0.22 -5.43
C SER A 76 6.53 0.20 -3.90
N THR A 77 6.51 1.37 -3.26
CA THR A 77 6.53 1.49 -1.79
C THR A 77 5.26 0.89 -1.17
N ALA A 78 4.08 1.22 -1.70
CA ALA A 78 2.81 0.66 -1.24
C ALA A 78 2.77 -0.87 -1.36
N THR A 79 3.12 -1.39 -2.53
CA THR A 79 3.18 -2.84 -2.79
C THR A 79 4.19 -3.53 -1.88
N HIS A 80 5.34 -2.90 -1.61
CA HIS A 80 6.32 -3.44 -0.68
C HIS A 80 5.78 -3.51 0.75
N LEU A 81 5.10 -2.47 1.24
CA LEU A 81 4.48 -2.45 2.57
C LEU A 81 3.40 -3.51 2.73
N LEU A 82 2.57 -3.71 1.70
CA LEU A 82 1.52 -4.73 1.72
C LEU A 82 2.12 -6.14 1.75
N ARG A 83 3.16 -6.40 0.94
CA ARG A 83 3.90 -7.68 0.97
C ARG A 83 4.60 -7.93 2.30
N ALA A 84 4.97 -6.88 3.03
CA ALA A 84 5.51 -7.00 4.38
C ALA A 84 4.44 -7.25 5.46
N GLY A 85 3.16 -7.36 5.09
CA GLY A 85 2.05 -7.63 6.00
C GLY A 85 1.49 -6.39 6.68
N VAL A 86 1.80 -5.18 6.21
CA VAL A 86 1.18 -3.95 6.73
C VAL A 86 -0.26 -3.87 6.25
N ASP A 87 -1.18 -3.63 7.18
CA ASP A 87 -2.61 -3.50 6.87
C ASP A 87 -2.88 -2.40 5.83
N ILE A 88 -3.81 -2.69 4.91
CA ILE A 88 -4.13 -1.81 3.78
C ILE A 88 -4.69 -0.45 4.24
N ASN A 89 -5.42 -0.40 5.35
CA ASN A 89 -5.93 0.88 5.88
C ASN A 89 -4.79 1.72 6.44
N THR A 90 -3.79 1.07 7.05
CA THR A 90 -2.57 1.73 7.53
C THR A 90 -1.75 2.30 6.37
N VAL A 91 -1.49 1.51 5.32
CA VAL A 91 -0.78 1.98 4.12
C VAL A 91 -1.52 3.15 3.45
N ARG A 92 -2.87 3.07 3.39
CA ARG A 92 -3.71 4.15 2.86
C ARG A 92 -3.60 5.43 3.68
N ALA A 93 -3.59 5.32 5.00
CA ALA A 93 -3.43 6.46 5.90
C ALA A 93 -2.05 7.12 5.71
N TRP A 94 -0.98 6.34 5.60
CA TRP A 94 0.38 6.86 5.44
C TRP A 94 0.64 7.53 4.09
N LEU A 95 0.08 6.99 3.01
CA LEU A 95 0.27 7.58 1.68
C LEU A 95 -0.69 8.75 1.43
N GLY A 96 -1.79 8.86 2.18
CA GLY A 96 -2.81 9.92 2.05
C GLY A 96 -3.79 9.64 0.92
N HIS A 97 -5.09 9.84 1.21
CA HIS A 97 -6.30 9.55 0.40
C HIS A 97 -6.07 9.31 -1.10
N VAL A 98 -5.50 8.16 -1.44
CA VAL A 98 -5.40 7.72 -2.81
C VAL A 98 -6.81 7.41 -3.29
N SER A 99 -7.21 8.01 -4.41
CA SER A 99 -8.48 7.71 -5.09
C SER A 99 -8.69 6.19 -5.17
N LEU A 100 -9.88 5.74 -4.75
CA LEU A 100 -10.32 4.33 -4.69
C LEU A 100 -9.98 3.52 -5.97
N THR A 101 -9.85 4.19 -7.11
CA THR A 101 -9.46 3.63 -8.41
C THR A 101 -8.09 2.95 -8.45
N THR A 102 -7.17 3.23 -7.53
CA THR A 102 -5.87 2.50 -7.41
C THR A 102 -5.77 1.61 -6.17
N THR A 103 -6.77 1.64 -5.28
CA THR A 103 -6.80 0.79 -4.08
C THR A 103 -7.24 -0.64 -4.40
N ASN A 104 -8.10 -0.83 -5.41
CA ASN A 104 -8.46 -2.17 -5.88
C ASN A 104 -7.24 -2.98 -6.38
N ILE A 105 -6.23 -2.33 -6.94
CA ILE A 105 -4.99 -3.01 -7.38
C ILE A 105 -4.22 -3.60 -6.18
N TYR A 106 -4.23 -2.91 -5.04
CA TYR A 106 -3.56 -3.40 -3.83
C TYR A 106 -4.27 -4.64 -3.24
N ALA A 107 -5.60 -4.66 -3.26
CA ALA A 107 -6.38 -5.82 -2.83
C ALA A 107 -6.31 -7.01 -3.81
N GLU A 108 -6.11 -6.75 -5.10
CA GLU A 108 -5.96 -7.81 -6.11
C GLU A 108 -4.62 -8.56 -6.00
N THR A 109 -3.57 -7.89 -5.49
CA THR A 109 -2.20 -8.41 -5.52
C THR A 109 -1.90 -9.47 -4.45
N ASP A 110 -2.81 -9.70 -3.50
CA ASP A 110 -2.58 -10.62 -2.40
C ASP A 110 -3.33 -11.95 -2.59
N LEU A 111 -2.82 -12.77 -3.50
CA LEU A 111 -3.30 -14.14 -3.68
C LEU A 111 -3.08 -14.96 -2.40
N GLU A 112 -2.06 -14.65 -1.59
CA GLU A 112 -1.69 -15.41 -0.38
C GLU A 112 -2.63 -15.12 0.81
N THR A 113 -3.03 -13.87 1.02
CA THR A 113 -4.05 -13.54 2.02
C THR A 113 -5.44 -13.96 1.55
N LYS A 114 -5.74 -13.90 0.24
CA LYS A 114 -6.97 -14.47 -0.31
C LYS A 114 -7.03 -15.99 -0.10
N THR A 115 -5.96 -16.74 -0.37
CA THR A 115 -5.93 -18.20 -0.13
C THR A 115 -6.00 -18.53 1.36
N ARG A 116 -5.35 -17.76 2.23
CA ARG A 116 -5.45 -17.93 3.69
C ARG A 116 -6.84 -17.65 4.24
N ALA A 117 -7.50 -16.59 3.77
CA ALA A 117 -8.88 -16.28 4.15
C ALA A 117 -9.85 -17.37 3.64
N LEU A 118 -9.68 -17.84 2.40
CA LEU A 118 -10.44 -18.96 1.85
C LEU A 118 -10.21 -20.26 2.61
N ALA A 119 -8.97 -20.55 3.02
CA ALA A 119 -8.66 -21.73 3.84
C ALA A 119 -9.28 -21.66 5.24
N THR A 120 -9.41 -20.46 5.81
CA THR A 120 -10.04 -20.24 7.12
C THR A 120 -11.57 -20.36 7.04
N CYS A 121 -12.16 -19.92 5.92
CA CYS A 121 -13.60 -20.01 5.65
C CYS A 121 -13.98 -21.26 4.86
N ALA A 122 -13.05 -22.20 4.64
CA ALA A 122 -13.38 -23.47 4.00
C ALA A 122 -14.42 -24.16 4.89
N PRO A 123 -15.64 -24.42 4.39
CA PRO A 123 -16.61 -25.15 5.19
C PRO A 123 -16.00 -26.50 5.57
N PRO A 124 -16.32 -27.05 6.77
CA PRO A 124 -15.95 -28.42 7.08
C PRO A 124 -16.40 -29.28 5.89
N THR A 125 -15.47 -30.08 5.38
CA THR A 125 -15.66 -30.99 4.26
C THR A 125 -17.06 -31.58 4.34
N ALA A 126 -17.82 -31.43 3.25
CA ALA A 126 -19.18 -31.92 3.13
C ALA A 126 -19.22 -33.46 3.04
N GLU A 127 -18.62 -34.13 4.03
CA GLU A 127 -18.78 -35.54 4.28
C GLU A 127 -19.99 -35.69 5.20
N GLY A 128 -21.19 -35.67 4.63
CA GLY A 128 -22.38 -36.21 5.29
C GLY A 128 -23.60 -35.30 5.47
N MET A 129 -23.71 -34.14 4.83
CA MET A 129 -24.98 -33.41 4.81
C MET A 129 -25.84 -33.87 3.64
N ALA A 130 -26.64 -34.92 3.88
CA ALA A 130 -27.75 -35.29 3.02
C ALA A 130 -28.61 -34.04 2.77
N THR A 131 -28.66 -33.60 1.51
CA THR A 131 -29.39 -32.41 1.07
C THR A 131 -30.88 -32.63 1.21
N LYS A 132 -31.44 -32.37 2.40
CA LYS A 132 -32.88 -32.13 2.51
C LYS A 132 -33.17 -30.85 1.74
N HIS A 133 -33.93 -31.01 0.65
CA HIS A 133 -34.33 -29.95 -0.25
C HIS A 133 -34.94 -28.81 0.58
N TRP A 134 -34.35 -27.62 0.54
CA TRP A 134 -34.65 -26.45 1.38
C TRP A 134 -36.16 -26.08 1.46
N ARG A 135 -36.97 -26.43 0.46
CA ARG A 135 -38.45 -26.30 0.52
C ARG A 135 -39.14 -27.19 1.57
N GLN A 136 -38.43 -28.16 2.15
CA GLN A 136 -38.93 -29.07 3.19
C GLN A 136 -38.55 -28.60 4.60
N GLN A 137 -37.98 -27.40 4.75
CA GLN A 137 -37.68 -26.81 6.05
C GLN A 137 -38.86 -25.91 6.48
N PRO A 138 -39.78 -26.41 7.33
CA PRO A 138 -40.98 -25.66 7.72
C PRO A 138 -40.64 -24.35 8.42
N ASP A 139 -39.57 -24.31 9.22
CA ASP A 139 -39.13 -23.11 9.93
C ASP A 139 -38.64 -22.01 8.98
N LEU A 140 -37.96 -22.39 7.89
CA LEU A 140 -37.46 -21.46 6.88
C LEU A 140 -38.62 -20.88 6.06
N MET A 141 -39.61 -21.70 5.71
CA MET A 141 -40.81 -21.23 5.02
C MET A 141 -41.66 -20.32 5.92
N ALA A 142 -41.80 -20.64 7.21
CA ALA A 142 -42.50 -19.79 8.17
C ALA A 142 -41.84 -18.41 8.30
N PHE A 143 -40.51 -18.35 8.30
CA PHE A 143 -39.76 -17.09 8.30
C PHE A 143 -39.98 -16.28 7.01
N LEU A 144 -39.92 -16.92 5.84
CA LEU A 144 -40.08 -16.23 4.54
C LEU A 144 -41.52 -15.72 4.30
N HIS A 145 -42.52 -16.39 4.86
CA HIS A 145 -43.91 -15.93 4.82
C HIS A 145 -44.24 -14.80 5.82
N GLY A 146 -43.32 -14.50 6.75
CA GLY A 146 -43.44 -13.42 7.73
C GLY A 146 -42.83 -12.09 7.28
N LEU A 147 -42.36 -12.00 6.03
CA LEU A 147 -41.85 -10.77 5.38
C LEU A 147 -42.94 -10.08 4.56
#